data_AF-A0A1T4SI81-F1
#
_entry.id   AF-A0A1T4SI81-F1
#
_cell.length_a   1.000
_cell.length_b   1.000
_cell.length_c   1.000
_cell.angle_alpha   90.00
_cell.angle_beta   90.00
_cell.angle_gamma   90.00
#
_symmetry.space_group_name_H-M   'P 1'
#
loop_
_entity.id
_entity.type
_entity.pdbx_description
1 polymer ?
#
loop_
_entity_poly.entity_id
_entity_poly.type
_entity_poly.pdbx_seq_one_letter_code
_entity_poly.pdbx_strand_id
1 'polypeptide(L)'
;MIDAVVFVVLIGFYFYFEGSETPLKEANIAIGTYGLYLVVYHLISPFPGLTSKYMGQLYGFLPMLSFGMILFPNLNTSSPEVVTKGIGWIGLITSFLILSYFKLFVW
;
A
#
# COMPACT_ATOMS: atom_id res chain seq x y z
N MET A 1 1.59 -10.88 -7.20
CA MET A 1 2.57 -11.79 -6.57
C MET A 1 3.81 -11.04 -6.10
N ILE A 2 4.44 -10.20 -6.93
CA ILE A 2 5.60 -9.37 -6.50
C ILE A 2 5.21 -8.44 -5.34
N ASP A 3 4.06 -7.79 -5.46
CA ASP A 3 3.38 -6.97 -4.44
C ASP A 3 3.27 -7.66 -3.06
N ALA A 4 2.80 -8.90 -3.00
CA ALA A 4 2.72 -9.67 -1.75
C ALA A 4 4.11 -10.00 -1.16
N VAL A 5 5.10 -10.30 -1.99
CA VAL A 5 6.48 -10.53 -1.52
C VAL A 5 7.05 -9.26 -0.92
N VAL A 6 6.88 -8.12 -1.60
CA VAL A 6 7.32 -6.82 -1.09
C VAL A 6 6.62 -6.49 0.23
N PHE A 7 5.32 -6.75 0.35
CA PHE A 7 4.58 -6.52 1.59
C PHE A 7 5.23 -7.24 2.78
N VAL A 8 5.52 -8.52 2.63
CA VAL A 8 6.17 -9.32 3.69
C VAL A 8 7.57 -8.79 3.99
N VAL A 9 8.33 -8.42 2.96
CA VAL A 9 9.68 -7.86 3.12
C VAL A 9 9.65 -6.53 3.89
N LEU A 10 8.75 -5.61 3.53
CA LEU A 10 8.61 -4.31 4.20
C LEU A 10 8.19 -4.46 5.67
N ILE A 11 7.28 -5.40 5.97
CA ILE A 11 6.92 -5.73 7.35
C ILE A 11 8.12 -6.28 8.12
N GLY A 12 8.84 -7.23 7.52
CA GLY A 12 10.05 -7.80 8.13
C GLY A 12 11.10 -6.73 8.42
N PHE A 13 11.33 -5.81 7.48
CA PHE A 13 12.21 -4.66 7.68
C PHE A 13 11.73 -3.74 8.79
N TYR A 14 10.42 -3.48 8.89
CA TYR A 14 9.86 -2.63 9.95
C TYR A 14 10.12 -3.23 11.34
N PHE A 15 9.95 -4.54 11.50
CA PHE A 15 10.22 -5.20 12.78
C PHE A 15 11.72 -5.38 13.07
N TYR A 16 12.56 -5.53 12.04
CA TYR A 16 14.00 -5.62 12.21
C TYR A 16 14.64 -4.27 12.56
N PHE A 17 14.11 -3.17 11.99
CA PHE A 17 14.50 -1.82 12.38
C PHE A 17 13.70 -1.39 13.63
N GLU A 18 14.23 -1.70 14.81
CA GLU A 18 13.73 -1.25 16.13
C GLU A 18 13.61 0.28 16.28
N GLY A 19 14.07 1.06 15.29
CA GLY A 19 14.06 2.53 15.26
C GLY A 19 13.04 3.16 14.31
N SER A 20 11.99 2.44 13.87
CA SER A 20 10.91 3.12 13.14
C SER A 20 10.14 4.04 14.09
N GLU A 21 10.18 5.35 13.83
CA GLU A 21 9.38 6.36 14.55
C GLU A 21 7.88 6.27 14.24
N THR A 22 7.46 5.32 13.40
CA THR A 22 6.05 5.01 13.22
C THR A 22 5.57 4.14 14.37
N PRO A 23 4.65 4.63 15.23
CA PRO A 23 4.17 3.88 16.38
C PRO A 23 3.50 2.58 15.92
N LEU A 24 3.70 1.51 16.69
CA LEU A 24 3.23 0.16 16.36
C LEU A 24 1.71 0.10 16.06
N LYS A 25 0.93 0.97 16.69
CA LYS A 25 -0.50 1.11 16.42
C LYS A 25 -0.78 1.60 15.00
N GLU A 26 -0.08 2.62 14.53
CA GLU A 26 -0.24 3.14 13.16
C GLU A 26 0.25 2.13 12.13
N ALA A 27 1.40 1.50 12.39
CA ALA A 27 1.95 0.46 11.52
C ALA A 27 0.99 -0.73 11.37
N ASN A 28 0.39 -1.20 12.47
CA ASN A 28 -0.58 -2.30 12.42
C ASN A 28 -1.84 -1.94 11.61
N ILE A 29 -2.34 -0.70 11.71
CA ILE A 29 -3.49 -0.26 10.91
C ILE A 29 -3.10 -0.20 9.43
N ALA A 30 -1.91 0.30 9.10
CA ALA A 30 -1.41 0.35 7.73
C ALA A 30 -1.22 -1.07 7.15
N ILE A 31 -0.66 -1.98 7.94
CA ILE A 31 -0.49 -3.40 7.59
C ILE A 31 -1.84 -4.05 7.31
N GLY A 32 -2.82 -3.84 8.20
CA GLY A 32 -4.18 -4.36 8.01
C GLY A 32 -4.85 -3.80 6.75
N THR A 33 -4.70 -2.50 6.51
CA THR A 33 -5.32 -1.81 5.36
C THR A 33 -4.71 -2.28 4.04
N TYR A 34 -3.38 -2.37 3.96
CA TYR A 34 -2.70 -2.84 2.76
C TYR A 34 -2.84 -4.36 2.57
N GLY A 35 -2.89 -5.14 3.66
CA GLY A 35 -3.23 -6.56 3.60
C GLY A 35 -4.62 -6.79 3.02
N LEU A 36 -5.62 -6.02 3.49
CA LEU A 36 -6.97 -6.05 2.92
C LEU A 36 -6.98 -5.62 1.44
N TYR A 37 -6.21 -4.60 1.08
CA TYR A 37 -6.02 -4.19 -0.31
C TYR A 37 -5.54 -5.36 -1.19
N LEU A 38 -4.50 -6.08 -0.75
CA LEU A 38 -3.94 -7.20 -1.51
C LEU A 38 -4.92 -8.37 -1.63
N VAL A 39 -5.71 -8.63 -0.58
CA VAL A 39 -6.79 -9.62 -0.60
C VAL A 39 -7.81 -9.25 -1.68
N VAL A 40 -8.33 -8.02 -1.68
CA VAL A 40 -9.29 -7.52 -2.68
C VAL A 40 -8.67 -7.56 -4.09
N TYR A 41 -7.40 -7.19 -4.21
CA TYR A 41 -6.69 -7.12 -5.49
C TYR A 41 -6.52 -8.50 -6.14
N HIS A 42 -6.16 -9.54 -5.37
CA HIS A 42 -5.91 -10.89 -5.89
C HIS A 42 -7.12 -11.81 -5.91
N LEU A 43 -8.01 -11.73 -4.92
CA LEU A 43 -9.10 -12.71 -4.77
C LEU A 43 -10.37 -12.33 -5.51
N ILE A 44 -10.65 -11.04 -5.71
CA ILE A 44 -11.82 -10.61 -6.47
C ILE A 44 -11.47 -10.67 -7.96
N SER A 45 -12.37 -11.22 -8.78
CA SER A 45 -12.20 -11.60 -10.20
C SER A 45 -11.22 -10.75 -11.02
N PRO A 46 -10.42 -11.37 -11.91
CA PRO A 46 -9.38 -10.67 -12.66
C PRO A 46 -9.94 -9.50 -13.48
N PHE A 47 -9.11 -8.46 -13.65
CA PHE A 47 -9.44 -7.34 -14.52
C PHE A 47 -9.93 -7.85 -15.88
N PRO A 48 -10.94 -7.23 -16.51
CA PRO A 48 -11.34 -7.60 -17.86
C PRO A 48 -10.11 -7.54 -18.76
N GLY A 49 -9.93 -8.57 -19.59
CA GLY A 49 -8.70 -8.87 -20.35
C GLY A 49 -8.24 -7.80 -21.36
N LEU A 50 -8.92 -6.66 -21.41
CA LEU A 50 -8.61 -5.47 -22.21
C LEU A 50 -7.87 -4.37 -21.42
N THR A 51 -7.54 -4.61 -20.16
CA THR A 51 -6.79 -3.63 -19.36
C THR A 51 -5.30 -3.69 -19.68
N SER A 52 -4.77 -2.55 -20.14
CA SER A 52 -3.35 -2.32 -20.41
C SER A 52 -2.46 -2.86 -19.27
N LYS A 53 -1.37 -3.56 -19.61
CA LYS A 53 -0.36 -4.08 -18.66
C LYS A 53 0.12 -3.02 -17.65
N TYR A 54 0.14 -1.75 -18.05
CA TYR A 54 0.54 -0.62 -17.21
C TYR A 54 -0.49 -0.26 -16.12
N MET A 55 -1.79 -0.46 -16.38
CA MET A 55 -2.84 -0.24 -15.37
C MET A 55 -2.65 -1.19 -14.19
N GLY A 56 -2.46 -2.49 -14.46
CA GLY A 56 -2.25 -3.49 -13.41
C GLY A 56 -1.02 -3.19 -12.55
N GLN A 57 0.06 -2.69 -13.15
CA GLN A 57 1.26 -2.27 -12.43
C GLN A 57 1.01 -1.07 -11.52
N LEU A 58 0.24 -0.08 -11.96
CA LEU A 58 -0.09 1.11 -11.17
C LEU A 58 -0.87 0.75 -9.89
N TYR A 59 -1.82 -0.17 -10.00
CA TYR A 59 -2.54 -0.73 -8.84
C TYR A 59 -1.63 -1.52 -7.90
N GLY A 60 -0.52 -2.08 -8.37
CA GLY A 60 0.47 -2.72 -7.50
C GLY A 60 1.42 -1.72 -6.83
N PHE A 61 2.02 -0.82 -7.62
CA PHE A 61 3.09 0.07 -7.19
C PHE A 61 2.61 1.22 -6.30
N LEU A 62 1.46 1.83 -6.61
CA LEU A 62 0.98 2.99 -5.87
C LEU A 62 0.72 2.67 -4.39
N PRO A 63 -0.11 1.66 -4.04
CA PRO A 63 -0.34 1.31 -2.64
C PRO A 63 0.92 0.74 -1.96
N MET A 64 1.82 0.08 -2.71
CA MET A 64 3.13 -0.35 -2.20
C MET A 64 3.99 0.85 -1.76
N LEU A 65 4.11 1.88 -2.59
CA LEU A 65 4.86 3.09 -2.25
C LEU A 65 4.20 3.84 -1.08
N SER A 66 2.86 3.94 -1.10
CA SER A 66 2.09 4.53 -0.01
C SER A 66 2.34 3.82 1.32
N PHE A 67 2.34 2.49 1.33
CA PHE A 67 2.63 1.69 2.51
C PHE A 67 4.08 1.91 3.01
N GLY A 68 5.05 1.95 2.10
CA GLY A 68 6.44 2.28 2.43
C GLY A 68 6.60 3.66 3.08
N MET A 69 5.89 4.67 2.57
CA MET A 69 5.90 6.03 3.16
C MET A 69 5.31 6.08 4.58
N ILE A 70 4.34 5.21 4.90
CA ILE A 70 3.76 5.13 6.25
C ILE A 70 4.73 4.42 7.21
N LEU A 71 5.33 3.31 6.80
CA LEU A 71 6.23 2.52 7.65
C LEU A 71 7.60 3.18 7.85
N PHE A 72 8.10 3.87 6.83
CA PHE A 72 9.45 4.44 6.81
C PHE A 72 9.42 5.93 6.41
N PRO A 73 8.73 6.78 7.19
CA PRO A 73 8.64 8.22 6.89
C PRO A 73 10.02 8.91 6.89
N ASN A 74 10.97 8.36 7.65
CA ASN A 74 12.33 8.87 7.83
C ASN A 74 13.19 8.76 6.57
N LEU A 75 12.79 7.93 5.60
CA LEU A 75 13.47 7.86 4.30
C LEU A 75 13.27 9.14 3.48
N ASN A 76 12.24 9.93 3.80
CA ASN A 76 12.02 11.22 3.17
C ASN A 76 12.68 12.33 4.00
N THR A 77 13.96 12.60 3.73
CA THR A 77 14.72 13.69 4.38
C THR A 77 14.27 15.09 3.96
N SER A 78 13.47 15.19 2.89
CA SER A 78 13.03 16.45 2.31
C SER A 78 11.74 17.00 2.92
N SER A 79 10.96 16.19 3.63
CA SER A 79 9.68 16.63 4.21
C SER A 79 9.47 16.12 5.63
N PRO A 80 8.69 16.82 6.47
CA PRO A 80 8.36 16.35 7.80
C PRO A 80 7.69 14.97 7.75
N GLU A 81 8.02 14.11 8.71
CA GLU A 81 7.49 12.75 8.79
C GLU A 81 5.96 12.71 8.78
N VAL A 82 5.31 13.64 9.47
CA VAL A 82 3.84 13.77 9.52
C VAL A 82 3.26 13.96 8.12
N VAL A 83 3.93 14.74 7.26
CA VAL A 83 3.48 14.98 5.88
C VAL A 83 3.68 13.73 5.04
N THR A 84 4.84 13.05 5.18
CA THR A 84 5.14 11.80 4.47
C THR A 84 4.13 10.70 4.83
N LYS A 85 3.83 10.53 6.12
CA LYS A 85 2.78 9.61 6.61
C LYS A 85 1.41 10.00 6.06
N GLY A 86 1.07 11.29 6.08
CA GLY A 86 -0.21 11.80 5.56
C GLY A 86 -0.40 11.49 4.08
N ILE A 87 0.62 11.75 3.25
CA ILE A 87 0.61 11.41 1.82
C ILE A 87 0.51 9.89 1.61
N GLY A 88 1.23 9.11 2.43
CA GLY A 88 1.12 7.66 2.46
C GLY A 88 -0.31 7.18 2.71
N TRP A 89 -0.96 7.68 3.75
CA TRP A 89 -2.35 7.36 4.07
C TRP A 89 -3.32 7.76 2.96
N ILE A 90 -3.20 8.98 2.44
CA ILE A 90 -4.04 9.45 1.34
C ILE A 90 -3.89 8.54 0.12
N GLY A 91 -2.66 8.21 -0.26
CA GLY A 91 -2.40 7.33 -1.40
C GLY A 91 -2.94 5.92 -1.20
N LEU A 92 -2.78 5.34 0.00
CA LEU A 92 -3.26 3.99 0.32
C LEU A 92 -4.80 3.92 0.29
N ILE A 93 -5.46 4.86 0.97
CA ILE A 93 -6.93 4.92 1.05
C ILE A 93 -7.52 5.19 -0.34
N THR A 94 -6.96 6.15 -1.07
CA THR A 94 -7.44 6.49 -2.42
C THR A 94 -7.29 5.28 -3.36
N SER A 95 -6.15 4.60 -3.32
CA SER A 95 -5.92 3.37 -4.11
C SER A 95 -6.94 2.29 -3.76
N PHE A 96 -7.22 2.08 -2.47
CA PHE A 96 -8.20 1.11 -2.00
C PHE A 96 -9.62 1.43 -2.46
N LEU A 97 -10.04 2.71 -2.38
CA LEU A 97 -11.34 3.16 -2.84
C LEU A 97 -11.50 3.00 -4.35
N ILE A 98 -10.48 3.38 -5.13
CA ILE A 98 -10.50 3.21 -6.58
C ILE A 98 -10.60 1.72 -6.93
N LEU A 99 -9.75 0.87 -6.35
CA LEU A 99 -9.79 -0.58 -6.60
C LEU A 99 -11.17 -1.15 -6.28
N SER A 100 -11.72 -0.80 -5.11
CA SER A 100 -13.03 -1.28 -4.67
C SER A 100 -14.14 -0.79 -5.60
N TYR A 101 -14.11 0.48 -6.02
CA TYR A 101 -15.09 1.04 -6.94
C TYR A 101 -15.09 0.29 -8.28
N PHE A 102 -13.91 0.10 -8.87
CA PHE A 102 -13.80 -0.63 -10.13
C PHE A 102 -14.24 -2.10 -9.98
N LYS A 103 -13.87 -2.78 -8.88
CA LYS A 103 -14.23 -4.19 -8.64
C LYS A 103 -15.70 -4.43 -8.28
N LEU A 104 -16.43 -3.42 -7.81
CA LEU A 104 -17.82 -3.57 -7.38
C LEU A 104 -18.82 -3.04 -8.41
N PHE A 105 -18.45 -1.99 -9.15
CA PHE A 105 -19.38 -1.27 -10.02
C PHE A 105 -19.02 -1.34 -11.51
N VAL A 106 -17.78 -1.69 -11.85
CA VAL A 106 -17.29 -1.66 -13.24
C VAL A 106 -16.96 -3.06 -13.76
N TRP A 107 -16.37 -3.91 -12.93
CA TRP A 107 -15.97 -5.28 -13.24
C TRP A 107 -16.74 -6.27 -12.37
#